data_AF-A0A1G8PGM2-F1
#
_entry.id   AF-A0A1G8PGM2-F1
#
_cell.length_a   1.000
_cell.length_b   1.000
_cell.length_c   1.000
_cell.angle_alpha   90.00
_cell.angle_beta   90.00
_cell.angle_gamma   90.00
#
_symmetry.space_group_name_H-M   'P 1'
#
loop_
_entity.id
_entity.type
_entity.pdbx_description
1 polymer ?
#
loop_
_entity_poly.entity_id
_entity_poly.type
_entity_poly.pdbx_seq_one_letter_code
_entity_poly.pdbx_strand_id
1 'polypeptide(L)'
;MSLLKTKQLSAITVKEICEHADINRSTFYAHYTDPFDLLEQIEEEIIADVNAYLSQYNFSQEEESLQMTERLLAYIASKYDICQTLLNENSDHSFERRVMEVARTFLVKSWTENNKMDPDISEYASTFLIGGSINIIKQWLANDMDQSPEQIARLINSVEICSKHND
;
A
#
# COMPACT_ATOMS: atom_id res chain seq x y z
N MET A 1 -10.31 -2.08 12.78
CA MET A 1 -10.77 -1.62 11.45
C MET A 1 -12.25 -1.22 11.43
N SER A 2 -13.18 -2.07 11.89
CA SER A 2 -14.62 -1.75 11.89
C SER A 2 -15.01 -0.36 12.42
N LEU A 3 -14.38 0.08 13.51
CA LEU A 3 -14.61 1.43 14.06
C LEU A 3 -14.19 2.55 13.10
N LEU A 4 -13.05 2.41 12.42
CA LEU A 4 -12.55 3.39 11.44
C LEU A 4 -13.41 3.49 10.18
N LYS A 5 -14.17 2.44 9.85
CA LYS A 5 -15.15 2.49 8.74
C LYS A 5 -16.35 3.39 9.03
N THR A 6 -16.60 3.73 10.29
CA THR A 6 -17.82 4.43 10.72
C THR A 6 -17.56 5.79 11.34
N LYS A 7 -16.32 6.07 11.76
CA LYS A 7 -15.93 7.35 12.37
C LYS A 7 -14.43 7.59 12.27
N GLN A 8 -14.07 8.87 12.37
CA GLN A 8 -12.68 9.31 12.39
C GLN A 8 -11.94 8.77 13.62
N LEU A 9 -10.63 8.52 13.46
CA LEU A 9 -9.75 8.01 14.52
C LEU A 9 -9.79 8.84 15.81
N SER A 10 -9.85 10.17 15.67
CA SER A 10 -9.93 11.11 16.80
C SER A 10 -11.18 10.94 17.67
N ALA A 11 -12.23 10.31 17.15
CA ALA A 11 -13.47 9.99 17.85
C ALA A 11 -13.52 8.54 18.36
N ILE A 12 -12.48 7.74 18.15
CA ILE A 12 -12.36 6.37 18.66
C ILE A 12 -11.75 6.42 20.06
N THR A 13 -12.40 5.75 21.01
CA THR A 13 -11.88 5.65 22.38
C THR A 13 -11.30 4.26 22.66
N VAL A 14 -10.34 4.18 23.59
CA VAL A 14 -9.81 2.89 24.09
C VAL A 14 -10.92 2.00 24.62
N LYS A 15 -11.96 2.59 25.24
CA LYS A 15 -13.12 1.85 25.74
C LYS A 15 -13.82 1.10 24.62
N GLU A 16 -14.15 1.78 23.53
CA GLU A 16 -14.85 1.16 22.40
C GLU A 16 -13.99 0.10 21.70
N ILE A 17 -12.67 0.33 21.60
CA ILE A 17 -11.75 -0.69 21.07
C ILE A 17 -11.78 -1.93 21.96
N CYS A 18 -11.67 -1.77 23.27
CA CYS A 18 -11.69 -2.87 24.22
C CYS A 18 -13.02 -3.64 24.19
N GLU A 19 -14.15 -2.92 24.13
CA GLU A 19 -15.50 -3.52 24.01
C GLU A 19 -15.67 -4.30 22.71
N HIS A 20 -15.17 -3.76 21.59
CA HIS A 20 -15.28 -4.42 20.28
C HIS A 20 -14.32 -5.61 20.14
N ALA A 21 -13.16 -5.57 20.78
CA ALA A 21 -12.14 -6.62 20.71
C ALA A 21 -12.27 -7.68 21.82
N ASP A 22 -13.22 -7.53 22.74
CA ASP A 22 -13.42 -8.38 23.92
C ASP A 22 -12.13 -8.52 24.79
N ILE A 23 -11.50 -7.37 25.09
CA ILE A 23 -10.30 -7.30 25.93
C ILE A 23 -10.43 -6.30 27.07
N ASN A 24 -9.63 -6.48 28.11
CA ASN A 24 -9.52 -5.51 29.20
C ASN A 24 -8.65 -4.30 28.80
N ARG A 25 -8.96 -3.12 29.37
CA ARG A 25 -8.13 -1.91 29.16
C ARG A 25 -6.68 -2.10 29.60
N SER A 26 -6.44 -2.90 30.65
CA SER A 26 -5.08 -3.24 31.08
C SER A 26 -4.29 -4.00 30.01
N THR A 27 -4.97 -4.86 29.24
CA THR A 27 -4.36 -5.58 28.11
C THR A 27 -4.04 -4.62 26.99
N PHE A 28 -4.96 -3.69 26.66
CA PHE A 28 -4.70 -2.65 25.66
C PHE A 28 -3.47 -1.81 26.05
N TYR A 29 -3.45 -1.25 27.26
CA TYR A 29 -2.37 -0.38 27.72
C TYR A 29 -1.04 -1.10 27.97
N ALA A 30 -1.01 -2.44 27.94
CA ALA A 30 0.24 -3.19 27.95
C ALA A 30 0.97 -3.14 26.59
N HIS A 31 0.27 -2.82 25.50
CA HIS A 31 0.80 -2.82 24.14
C HIS A 31 0.71 -1.46 23.45
N TYR A 32 -0.29 -0.65 23.80
CA TYR A 32 -0.60 0.61 23.11
C TYR A 32 -0.92 1.73 24.10
N THR A 33 -0.40 2.91 23.82
CA THR A 33 -0.64 4.11 24.63
C THR A 33 -2.02 4.71 24.36
N ASP A 34 -2.47 4.72 23.11
CA ASP A 34 -3.76 5.24 22.68
C ASP A 34 -4.19 4.64 21.32
N PRO A 35 -5.37 5.00 20.76
CA PRO A 35 -5.81 4.51 19.46
C PRO A 35 -4.93 4.89 18.27
N PHE A 36 -4.18 6.00 18.35
CA PHE A 36 -3.26 6.42 17.28
C PHE A 36 -2.04 5.52 17.23
N ASP A 37 -1.43 5.24 18.39
CA ASP A 37 -0.32 4.29 18.52
C ASP A 37 -0.70 2.88 18.02
N LEU A 38 -1.91 2.40 18.37
CA LEU A 38 -2.41 1.14 17.80
C LEU A 38 -2.49 1.19 16.26
N LEU A 39 -3.02 2.27 15.69
CA LEU A 39 -3.14 2.39 14.24
C LEU A 39 -1.75 2.44 13.59
N GLU A 40 -0.83 3.25 14.14
CA GLU A 40 0.53 3.38 13.64
C GLU A 40 1.25 2.03 13.63
N GLN A 41 1.14 1.22 14.69
CA GLN A 41 1.73 -0.11 14.73
C GLN A 41 1.13 -1.05 13.67
N ILE A 42 -0.18 -0.97 13.42
CA ILE A 42 -0.82 -1.74 12.33
C ILE A 42 -0.29 -1.28 10.97
N GLU A 43 -0.17 0.03 10.73
CA GLU A 43 0.38 0.57 9.49
C GLU A 43 1.84 0.15 9.29
N GLU A 44 2.67 0.21 10.34
CA GLU A 44 4.07 -0.25 10.32
C GLU A 44 4.19 -1.74 9.98
N GLU A 45 3.32 -2.61 10.49
CA GLU A 45 3.29 -4.03 10.11
C GLU A 45 3.09 -4.19 8.60
N ILE A 46 2.09 -3.48 8.05
CA ILE A 46 1.80 -3.57 6.61
C ILE A 46 2.96 -3.00 5.78
N ILE A 47 3.53 -1.86 6.18
CA ILE A 47 4.67 -1.22 5.51
C ILE A 47 5.91 -2.12 5.53
N ALA A 48 6.18 -2.77 6.67
CA ALA A 48 7.29 -3.70 6.82
C ALA A 48 7.12 -4.91 5.88
N ASP A 49 5.91 -5.47 5.81
CA ASP A 49 5.60 -6.57 4.90
C ASP A 49 5.76 -6.14 3.44
N VAL A 50 5.23 -4.98 3.03
CA VAL A 50 5.40 -4.45 1.67
C VAL A 50 6.88 -4.25 1.33
N ASN A 51 7.67 -3.65 2.23
CA ASN A 51 9.11 -3.52 2.05
C ASN A 51 9.80 -4.87 1.90
N ALA A 52 9.45 -5.85 2.73
CA ALA A 52 10.01 -7.19 2.67
C ALA A 52 9.70 -7.85 1.33
N TYR A 53 8.47 -7.74 0.83
CA TYR A 53 8.12 -8.22 -0.52
C TYR A 53 8.97 -7.54 -1.59
N LEU A 54 8.97 -6.21 -1.65
CA LEU A 54 9.68 -5.46 -2.70
C LEU A 54 11.20 -5.66 -2.65
N SER A 55 11.78 -5.88 -1.47
CA SER A 55 13.23 -6.12 -1.30
C SER A 55 13.73 -7.44 -1.89
N GLN A 56 12.83 -8.41 -2.12
CA GLN A 56 13.19 -9.75 -2.61
C GLN A 56 13.30 -9.83 -4.14
N TYR A 57 12.87 -8.80 -4.88
CA TYR A 57 12.78 -8.84 -6.33
C TYR A 57 13.74 -7.86 -7.01
N ASN A 58 14.20 -8.26 -8.19
CA ASN A 58 14.97 -7.39 -9.06
C ASN A 58 14.06 -6.81 -10.15
N PHE A 59 13.76 -5.52 -10.03
CA PHE A 59 12.89 -4.76 -10.93
C PHE A 59 13.44 -4.58 -12.36
N SER A 60 14.65 -5.08 -12.65
CA SER A 60 15.28 -5.00 -13.98
C SER A 60 14.85 -6.13 -14.93
N GLN A 61 14.17 -7.17 -14.45
CA GLN A 61 13.64 -8.28 -15.26
C GLN A 61 12.11 -8.18 -15.35
N GLU A 62 11.58 -8.15 -16.58
CA GLU A 62 10.15 -7.90 -16.84
C GLU A 62 9.24 -9.01 -16.29
N GLU A 63 9.63 -10.28 -16.43
CA GLU A 63 8.90 -11.42 -15.82
C GLU A 63 8.92 -11.38 -14.29
N GLU A 64 10.00 -10.87 -13.67
CA GLU A 64 10.08 -10.71 -12.21
C GLU A 64 9.18 -9.56 -11.73
N SER A 65 9.04 -8.49 -12.52
CA SER A 65 8.18 -7.34 -12.21
C SER A 65 6.71 -7.74 -12.11
N LEU A 66 6.18 -8.45 -13.11
CA LEU A 66 4.77 -8.88 -13.10
C LEU A 66 4.47 -9.80 -11.91
N GLN A 67 5.32 -10.82 -11.69
CA GLN A 67 5.16 -11.77 -10.59
C GLN A 67 5.24 -11.08 -9.22
N MET A 68 6.11 -10.09 -9.08
CA MET A 68 6.21 -9.28 -7.87
C MET A 68 4.94 -8.46 -7.64
N THR A 69 4.45 -7.73 -8.66
CA THR A 69 3.19 -6.96 -8.55
C THR A 69 2.02 -7.86 -8.17
N GLU A 70 1.91 -9.04 -8.79
CA GLU A 70 0.88 -10.02 -8.47
C GLU A 70 0.96 -10.49 -7.00
N ARG A 71 2.15 -10.84 -6.51
CA ARG A 71 2.34 -11.26 -5.11
C ARG A 71 2.01 -10.16 -4.12
N LEU A 72 2.37 -8.91 -4.43
CA LEU A 72 2.00 -7.75 -3.63
C LEU A 72 0.48 -7.57 -3.58
N LEU A 73 -0.20 -7.67 -4.73
CA LEU A 73 -1.65 -7.58 -4.80
C LEU A 73 -2.35 -8.74 -4.08
N ALA A 74 -1.80 -9.95 -4.14
CA ALA A 74 -2.29 -11.09 -3.38
C ALA A 74 -2.15 -10.88 -1.87
N TYR A 75 -1.04 -10.28 -1.43
CA TYR A 75 -0.87 -9.87 -0.03
C TYR A 75 -1.89 -8.81 0.38
N ILE A 76 -2.08 -7.76 -0.43
CA ILE A 76 -3.10 -6.72 -0.20
C ILE A 76 -4.50 -7.34 -0.10
N ALA A 77 -4.84 -8.27 -0.99
CA ALA A 77 -6.11 -9.01 -0.93
C ALA A 77 -6.26 -9.82 0.36
N SER A 78 -5.18 -10.48 0.82
CA SER A 78 -5.21 -11.21 2.10
C SER A 78 -5.45 -10.31 3.32
N LYS A 79 -5.12 -9.02 3.20
CA LYS A 79 -5.32 -7.97 4.21
C LYS A 79 -6.48 -7.02 3.85
N TYR A 80 -7.43 -7.48 3.02
CA TYR A 80 -8.52 -6.66 2.45
C TYR A 80 -9.15 -5.68 3.44
N ASP A 81 -9.62 -6.15 4.61
CA ASP A 81 -10.32 -5.30 5.57
C ASP A 81 -9.45 -4.13 6.08
N ILE A 82 -8.15 -4.37 6.25
CA ILE A 82 -7.18 -3.37 6.69
C ILE A 82 -6.87 -2.41 5.53
N CYS A 83 -6.44 -2.94 4.39
CA CYS A 83 -6.05 -2.13 3.24
C CYS A 83 -7.20 -1.28 2.70
N GLN A 84 -8.42 -1.85 2.60
CA GLN A 84 -9.62 -1.12 2.21
C GLN A 84 -9.90 0.03 3.17
N THR A 85 -9.75 -0.18 4.49
CA THR A 85 -10.00 0.86 5.48
C THR A 85 -8.95 1.98 5.43
N LEU A 86 -7.67 1.61 5.32
CA LEU A 86 -6.55 2.56 5.36
C LEU A 86 -6.38 3.35 4.05
N LEU A 87 -6.76 2.78 2.91
CA LEU A 87 -6.65 3.42 1.59
C LEU A 87 -7.97 4.04 1.10
N ASN A 88 -9.01 4.08 1.95
CA ASN A 88 -10.29 4.71 1.60
C ASN A 88 -10.16 6.24 1.57
N GLU A 89 -11.04 6.93 0.84
CA GLU A 89 -11.07 8.40 0.74
C GLU A 89 -11.31 9.10 2.09
N ASN A 90 -11.87 8.39 3.07
CA ASN A 90 -12.17 8.93 4.40
C ASN A 90 -11.04 8.74 5.43
N SER A 91 -9.93 8.08 5.07
CA SER A 91 -8.78 7.91 5.96
C SER A 91 -7.86 9.14 5.92
N ASP A 92 -7.01 9.29 6.94
CA ASP A 92 -5.87 10.20 6.82
C ASP A 92 -4.95 9.65 5.72
N HIS A 93 -4.56 10.50 4.76
CA HIS A 93 -3.63 10.14 3.68
C HIS A 93 -2.19 9.89 4.19
N SER A 94 -1.95 9.78 5.50
CA SER A 94 -0.68 9.35 6.09
C SER A 94 -0.24 7.98 5.55
N PHE A 95 -1.12 6.97 5.60
CA PHE A 95 -0.78 5.62 5.16
C PHE A 95 -0.50 5.58 3.65
N GLU A 96 -1.36 6.20 2.85
CA GLU A 96 -1.19 6.31 1.39
C GLU A 96 0.16 6.96 1.03
N ARG A 97 0.55 8.04 1.73
CA ARG A 97 1.86 8.69 1.53
C ARG A 97 3.03 7.75 1.84
N ARG A 98 2.97 7.03 2.95
CA ARG A 98 4.05 6.10 3.32
C ARG A 98 4.17 4.94 2.31
N VAL A 99 3.05 4.43 1.80
CA VAL A 99 3.05 3.43 0.71
C VAL A 99 3.67 4.00 -0.57
N MET A 100 3.34 5.25 -0.94
CA MET A 100 3.97 5.94 -2.07
C MET A 100 5.49 6.06 -1.92
N GLU A 101 5.98 6.42 -0.73
CA GLU A 101 7.41 6.60 -0.44
C GLU A 101 8.18 5.28 -0.57
N VAL A 102 7.61 4.19 -0.05
CA VAL A 102 8.16 2.84 -0.21
C VAL A 102 8.25 2.49 -1.69
N ALA A 103 7.15 2.59 -2.44
CA ALA A 103 7.12 2.28 -3.87
C ALA A 103 8.13 3.14 -4.67
N ARG A 104 8.27 4.43 -4.33
CA ARG A 104 9.21 5.35 -4.98
C ARG A 104 10.65 4.91 -4.81
N THR A 105 11.02 4.47 -3.61
CA THR A 105 12.39 4.02 -3.31
C THR A 105 12.77 2.83 -4.19
N PHE A 106 11.85 1.89 -4.43
CA PHE A 106 12.10 0.73 -5.29
C PHE A 106 12.12 1.08 -6.78
N LEU A 107 11.18 1.91 -7.25
CA LEU A 107 11.09 2.28 -8.66
C LEU A 107 12.30 3.13 -9.11
N VAL A 108 12.69 4.13 -8.31
CA VAL A 108 13.85 5.00 -8.60
C VAL A 108 15.14 4.19 -8.59
N LYS A 109 15.31 3.24 -7.65
CA LYS A 109 16.46 2.34 -7.62
C LYS A 109 16.58 1.55 -8.92
N SER A 110 15.47 0.96 -9.39
CA SER A 110 15.42 0.21 -10.65
C SER A 110 15.84 1.05 -11.86
N TRP A 111 15.38 2.30 -11.94
CA TRP A 111 15.67 3.17 -13.09
C TRP A 111 17.11 3.70 -13.07
N THR A 112 17.63 4.01 -11.88
CA THR A 112 19.02 4.49 -11.71
C THR A 112 20.03 3.41 -12.11
N GLU A 113 19.78 2.15 -11.74
CA GLU A 113 20.63 1.01 -12.10
C GLU A 113 20.63 0.71 -13.60
N ASN A 114 19.57 1.08 -14.32
CA ASN A 114 19.41 0.80 -15.75
C ASN A 114 19.80 1.96 -16.70
N ASN A 115 20.18 3.14 -16.19
CA ASN A 115 20.76 4.27 -16.96
C ASN A 115 19.99 4.66 -18.25
N LYS A 116 18.69 4.97 -18.17
CA LYS A 116 17.90 5.31 -19.38
C LYS A 116 17.17 6.65 -19.42
N MET A 117 17.13 7.45 -18.36
CA MET A 117 16.26 8.63 -18.34
C MET A 117 16.89 9.85 -17.65
N ASP A 118 16.51 11.05 -18.10
CA ASP A 118 16.82 12.32 -17.44
C ASP A 118 16.25 12.29 -15.99
N PRO A 119 17.06 12.61 -14.97
CA PRO A 119 16.61 12.62 -13.57
C PRO A 119 15.33 13.43 -13.33
N ASP A 120 15.18 14.59 -13.96
CA ASP A 120 14.02 15.47 -13.75
C ASP A 120 12.75 14.84 -14.34
N ILE A 121 12.85 14.20 -15.51
CA ILE A 121 11.73 13.50 -16.15
C ILE A 121 11.37 12.23 -15.37
N SER A 122 12.38 11.52 -14.85
CA SER A 122 12.21 10.31 -14.05
C SER A 122 11.42 10.58 -12.76
N GLU A 123 11.52 11.77 -12.18
CA GLU A 123 10.77 12.12 -10.98
C GLU A 123 9.26 12.27 -11.27
N TYR A 124 8.90 12.97 -12.35
CA TYR A 124 7.50 13.13 -12.75
C TYR A 124 6.92 11.79 -13.23
N ALA A 125 7.68 11.01 -14.00
CA ALA A 125 7.24 9.71 -14.50
C ALA A 125 7.00 8.72 -13.34
N SER A 126 7.91 8.65 -12.36
CA SER A 126 7.72 7.79 -11.18
C SER A 126 6.52 8.22 -10.35
N THR A 127 6.32 9.53 -10.18
CA THR A 127 5.14 10.07 -9.49
C THR A 127 3.84 9.68 -10.20
N PHE A 128 3.79 9.80 -11.53
CA PHE A 128 2.63 9.40 -12.32
C PHE A 128 2.35 7.89 -12.23
N LEU A 129 3.37 7.05 -12.41
CA LEU A 129 3.22 5.60 -12.36
C LEU A 129 2.76 5.12 -10.97
N ILE A 130 3.42 5.58 -9.91
CA ILE A 130 3.08 5.17 -8.53
C ILE A 130 1.67 5.65 -8.17
N GLY A 131 1.35 6.92 -8.47
CA GLY A 131 0.01 7.46 -8.21
C GLY A 131 -1.08 6.74 -9.00
N GLY A 132 -0.82 6.42 -10.28
CA GLY A 132 -1.71 5.62 -11.11
C GLY A 132 -1.95 4.22 -10.54
N SER A 133 -0.88 3.52 -10.17
CA SER A 133 -0.94 2.18 -9.58
C SER A 133 -1.72 2.16 -8.27
N ILE A 134 -1.50 3.14 -7.38
CA ILE A 134 -2.24 3.25 -6.12
C ILE A 134 -3.72 3.51 -6.37
N ASN A 135 -4.07 4.38 -7.32
CA ASN A 135 -5.46 4.64 -7.66
C ASN A 135 -6.16 3.41 -8.24
N ILE A 136 -5.48 2.62 -9.07
CA ILE A 136 -6.00 1.33 -9.56
C ILE A 136 -6.27 0.38 -8.39
N ILE A 137 -5.34 0.27 -7.43
CA ILE A 137 -5.49 -0.58 -6.24
C ILE A 137 -6.66 -0.11 -5.38
N LYS A 138 -6.79 1.20 -5.13
CA LYS A 138 -7.91 1.80 -4.38
C LYS A 138 -9.24 1.48 -5.03
N GLN A 139 -9.33 1.64 -6.35
CA GLN A 139 -10.54 1.31 -7.10
C GLN A 139 -10.88 -0.18 -7.01
N TRP A 140 -9.88 -1.06 -7.16
CA TRP A 140 -10.07 -2.50 -7.05
C TRP A 140 -10.56 -2.93 -5.66
N LEU A 141 -10.00 -2.34 -4.59
CA LEU A 141 -10.46 -2.56 -3.22
C LEU A 141 -11.88 -2.02 -2.98
N ALA A 142 -12.21 -0.86 -3.56
CA ALA A 142 -13.55 -0.28 -3.47
C ALA A 142 -14.62 -1.12 -4.20
N ASN A 143 -14.22 -1.87 -5.23
CA ASN A 143 -15.07 -2.79 -5.97
C ASN A 143 -15.09 -4.22 -5.37
N ASP A 144 -14.75 -4.39 -4.09
CA ASP A 144 -14.73 -5.70 -3.41
C ASP A 144 -13.84 -6.75 -4.11
N MET A 145 -12.74 -6.30 -4.72
CA MET A 145 -11.79 -7.15 -5.46
C MET A 145 -12.45 -7.93 -6.61
N ASP A 146 -13.26 -7.24 -7.41
CA ASP A 146 -13.99 -7.77 -8.59
C ASP A 146 -13.12 -8.43 -9.68
N GLN A 147 -11.80 -8.20 -9.66
CA GLN A 147 -10.80 -8.84 -10.52
C GLN A 147 -9.75 -9.61 -9.70
N SER A 148 -9.06 -10.56 -10.32
CA SER A 148 -7.97 -11.26 -9.64
C SER A 148 -6.71 -10.38 -9.49
N PRO A 149 -5.84 -10.65 -8.49
CA PRO A 149 -4.55 -9.99 -8.36
C PRO A 149 -3.72 -10.02 -9.66
N GLU A 150 -3.75 -11.13 -10.40
CA GLU A 150 -3.05 -11.27 -11.68
C GLU A 150 -3.57 -10.29 -12.73
N GLN A 151 -4.90 -10.13 -12.84
CA GLN A 151 -5.52 -9.23 -13.80
C GLN A 151 -5.14 -7.77 -13.53
N ILE A 152 -5.16 -7.37 -12.25
CA ILE A 152 -4.75 -6.02 -11.82
C ILE A 152 -3.24 -5.82 -12.00
N ALA A 153 -2.42 -6.85 -11.72
CA ALA A 153 -0.98 -6.80 -11.94
C ALA A 153 -0.63 -6.53 -13.40
N ARG A 154 -1.32 -7.22 -14.33
CA ARG A 154 -1.15 -7.01 -15.77
C ARG A 154 -1.56 -5.60 -16.20
N LEU A 155 -2.66 -5.06 -15.64
CA LEU A 155 -3.09 -3.70 -15.91
C LEU A 155 -2.01 -2.69 -15.49
N ILE A 156 -1.51 -2.79 -14.26
CA ILE A 156 -0.46 -1.92 -13.72
C ILE A 156 0.82 -2.00 -14.57
N ASN A 157 1.32 -3.21 -14.83
CA ASN A 157 2.56 -3.40 -15.60
C ASN A 157 2.41 -2.95 -17.07
N SER A 158 1.23 -3.08 -17.69
CA SER A 158 1.01 -2.62 -19.07
C SER A 158 1.20 -1.10 -19.22
N VAL A 159 0.83 -0.32 -18.20
CA VAL A 159 1.03 1.14 -18.16
C VAL A 159 2.52 1.47 -17.96
N GLU A 160 3.22 0.71 -17.12
CA GLU A 160 4.66 0.88 -16.91
C GLU A 160 5.48 0.58 -18.17
N ILE A 161 5.13 -0.45 -18.95
CA ILE A 161 5.86 -0.85 -20.17
C ILE A 161 5.70 0.17 -21.30
N CYS A 162 4.49 0.74 -21.47
CA CYS A 162 4.27 1.81 -22.44
C CYS A 162 5.12 3.06 -22.16
N SER A 163 5.45 3.34 -20.89
CA SER A 163 6.35 4.45 -20.54
C SER A 163 7.81 4.18 -20.90
N LYS A 164 8.25 2.91 -20.92
CA LYS A 164 9.64 2.51 -21.23
C LYS A 164 9.96 2.40 -22.73
N HIS A 165 8.94 2.34 -23.60
CA HIS A 165 9.10 2.11 -25.04
C HIS A 165 8.96 3.37 -25.91
N ASN A 166 8.71 4.53 -25.31
CA ASN A 166 8.59 5.80 -26.02
C ASN A 166 9.88 6.66 -26.01
N ASP A 167 10.99 6.12 -25.51
CA ASP A 167 12.34 6.72 -25.56
C ASP A 167 13.29 5.88 -26.43
#